data_AF-A0A7X2Z8L9-F1
#
_entry.id   AF-A0A7X2Z8L9-F1
#
_cell.length_a   1.000
_cell.length_b   1.000
_cell.length_c   1.000
_cell.angle_alpha   90.00
_cell.angle_beta   90.00
_cell.angle_gamma   90.00
#
_symmetry.space_group_name_H-M   'P 1'
#
loop_
_entity.id
_entity.type
_entity.pdbx_description
1 polymer ?
#
loop_
_entity_poly.entity_id
_entity_poly.type
_entity_poly.pdbx_seq_one_letter_code
_entity_poly.pdbx_strand_id
1 'polypeptide(L)' 'MRIKVELSIGGQVAKVDELVLEENKLGELMDEEVEQAIEMNIRNWVDKMISIHWEVVEKDETQ' A
#
# COMPACT_ATOMS: atom_id res chain seq x y z
N MET A 1 -10.77 7.80 11.76
CA MET A 1 -10.62 8.36 10.41
C MET A 1 -10.69 7.24 9.37
N ARG A 2 -11.26 7.51 8.18
CA ARG A 2 -11.28 6.56 7.05
C ARG A 2 -10.44 7.11 5.91
N ILE A 3 -9.62 6.27 5.30
CA ILE A 3 -8.75 6.61 4.17
C ILE A 3 -9.11 5.70 3.00
N LYS A 4 -9.40 6.29 1.85
CA LYS A 4 -9.54 5.54 0.60
C LYS A 4 -8.16 5.37 -0.03
N VAL A 5 -7.78 4.14 -0.31
CA VAL A 5 -6.53 3.81 -1.01
C VAL A 5 -6.86 3.26 -2.39
N GLU A 6 -6.18 3.78 -3.41
CA GLU A 6 -6.30 3.31 -4.79
C GLU A 6 -4.93 2.86 -5.30
N LEU A 7 -4.83 1.58 -5.65
CA LEU A 7 -3.63 1.00 -6.26
C LEU A 7 -3.85 0.91 -7.77
N SER A 8 -2.93 1.50 -8.53
CA SER A 8 -2.92 1.44 -9.99
C SER A 8 -1.67 0.73 -10.51
N ILE A 9 -1.83 -0.08 -11.56
CA ILE A 9 -0.75 -0.78 -12.26
C ILE A 9 -0.85 -0.42 -13.74
N GLY A 10 0.22 0.12 -14.33
CA GLY A 10 0.21 0.55 -15.73
C GLY A 10 -0.83 1.64 -16.05
N GLY A 11 -1.13 2.50 -15.08
CA GLY A 11 -2.13 3.58 -15.23
C GLY A 11 -3.60 3.11 -15.13
N GLN A 12 -3.85 1.83 -14.86
CA GLN A 12 -5.19 1.30 -14.61
C GLN A 12 -5.38 0.99 -13.12
N VAL A 13 -6.55 1.34 -12.59
CA VAL A 13 -6.90 1.02 -11.20
C VAL A 13 -7.04 -0.48 -11.05
N ALA A 14 -6.12 -1.08 -10.29
CA ALA A 14 -6.08 -2.50 -10.01
C ALA A 14 -6.87 -2.86 -8.74
N LYS A 15 -6.90 -1.96 -7.73
CA LYS A 15 -7.66 -2.17 -6.49
C LYS A 15 -8.03 -0.84 -5.83
N VAL A 16 -9.21 -0.81 -5.22
CA VAL A 16 -9.66 0.24 -4.29
C VAL A 16 -9.96 -0.41 -2.94
N ASP A 17 -9.53 0.23 -1.86
CA ASP A 17 -9.77 -0.23 -0.50
C ASP A 17 -10.04 0.94 0.46
N GLU A 18 -10.67 0.65 1.59
CA GLU A 18 -10.90 1.63 2.66
C GLU A 18 -10.19 1.17 3.94
N LEU A 19 -9.21 1.97 4.38
CA LEU A 19 -8.51 1.76 5.64
C LEU A 19 -9.19 2.57 6.74
N VAL A 20 -9.49 1.90 7.85
CA VAL A 20 -10.02 2.56 9.06
C VAL A 20 -8.88 2.73 10.06
N LEU A 21 -8.57 3.97 10.39
CA LEU A 21 -7.69 4.33 11.49
C LEU A 21 -8.53 4.63 12.74
N GLU A 22 -8.30 3.88 13.81
CA GLU A 22 -8.95 4.11 15.09
C GLU A 22 -8.53 5.46 15.68
N GLU A 23 -9.50 6.37 15.88
CA GLU A 23 -9.27 7.75 16.31
C GLU A 23 -8.76 7.89 17.74
N ASN A 24 -8.92 6.83 18.55
CA ASN A 24 -8.50 6.80 19.95
C ASN A 24 -6.98 6.99 20.15
N LYS A 25 -6.18 6.97 19.07
CA LYS A 25 -4.73 7.26 19.11
C LYS A 25 -4.34 8.57 18.42
N LEU A 26 -5.28 9.28 17.80
CA LEU A 26 -5.04 10.45 16.96
C LEU A 26 -5.48 11.77 17.60
N GLY A 27 -6.32 11.71 18.65
CA GLY A 27 -6.92 12.90 19.27
C GLY A 27 -5.95 13.88 19.95
N GLU A 28 -4.69 13.48 20.16
CA GLU A 28 -3.62 14.31 20.74
C GLU A 28 -2.42 14.50 19.80
N LEU A 29 -2.47 13.94 18.59
CA LEU A 29 -1.36 13.98 17.65
C LEU A 29 -1.40 15.26 16.83
N MET A 30 -0.23 15.89 16.66
CA MET A 30 -0.08 17.02 15.73
C MET A 30 -0.28 16.54 14.28
N ASP A 31 -0.59 17.45 13.37
CA ASP A 31 -0.84 17.13 11.95
C ASP A 31 0.28 16.27 11.32
N GLU A 32 1.54 16.55 11.65
CA GLU A 32 2.71 15.78 11.20
C GLU A 32 2.69 14.32 11.69
N GLU A 33 2.24 14.08 12.92
CA GLU A 33 2.15 12.75 13.51
C GLU A 33 0.97 11.95 12.93
N VAL A 34 -0.11 12.65 12.57
CA VAL A 34 -1.24 12.08 11.82
C VAL A 34 -0.77 11.63 10.44
N GLU A 35 -0.03 12.46 9.70
CA GLU A 35 0.52 12.11 8.39
C GLU A 35 1.43 10.87 8.46
N GLN A 36 2.34 10.81 9.43
CA GLN A 36 3.20 9.64 9.61
C GLN A 36 2.41 8.36 9.93
N ALA A 37 1.36 8.47 10.75
CA ALA A 37 0.49 7.35 11.05
C ALA A 37 -0.26 6.86 9.80
N ILE A 38 -0.72 7.77 8.93
CA ILE A 38 -1.33 7.44 7.64
C ILE A 38 -0.31 6.68 6.76
N GLU A 39 0.90 7.22 6.61
CA GLU A 39 1.94 6.61 5.78
C GLU A 39 2.31 5.19 6.23
N MET A 40 2.48 4.99 7.54
CA MET A 40 2.75 3.66 8.10
C MET A 40 1.63 2.67 7.80
N ASN A 41 0.36 3.10 7.91
CA ASN A 41 -0.78 2.22 7.65
C ASN A 41 -0.91 1.87 6.16
N ILE A 42 -0.67 2.82 5.27
CA ILE A 42 -0.65 2.56 3.82
C ILE A 42 0.48 1.59 3.49
N ARG A 43 1.69 1.79 4.02
CA ARG A 43 2.83 0.87 3.79
C ARG A 43 2.52 -0.54 4.26
N ASN A 44 2.01 -0.68 5.48
CA ASN A 44 1.59 -1.98 6.03
C ASN A 44 0.49 -2.64 5.19
N TRP A 45 -0.40 -1.86 4.60
CA TRP A 45 -1.42 -2.38 3.68
C TRP A 45 -0.78 -2.85 2.36
N VAL A 46 0.10 -2.05 1.76
CA VAL A 46 0.83 -2.41 0.54
C VAL A 46 1.59 -3.73 0.72
N ASP A 47 2.34 -3.86 1.82
CA ASP A 47 3.15 -5.04 2.13
C ASP A 47 2.30 -6.33 2.25
N LYS A 48 1.03 -6.20 2.66
CA LYS A 48 0.10 -7.34 2.75
C LYS A 48 -0.61 -7.64 1.43
N MET A 49 -0.79 -6.64 0.58
CA MET A 49 -1.63 -6.74 -0.61
C MET A 49 -0.84 -7.05 -1.88
N ILE A 50 0.43 -6.63 -1.96
CA ILE A 50 1.23 -6.74 -3.17
C ILE A 50 2.28 -7.83 -2.98
N SER A 51 2.31 -8.79 -3.89
CA SER A 51 3.40 -9.76 -4.02
C SER A 51 3.73 -9.93 -5.49
N ILE A 52 5.00 -9.76 -5.83
CA ILE A 52 5.48 -9.88 -7.21
C ILE A 52 6.20 -11.22 -7.32
N HIS A 53 5.66 -12.10 -8.15
CA HIS A 53 6.29 -13.36 -8.52
C HIS A 53 6.78 -13.24 -9.96
N TRP A 54 7.97 -13.75 -10.23
CA TRP A 54 8.54 -13.77 -11.56
C TRP A 54 9.30 -15.08 -11.78
N GLU A 55 9.36 -15.51 -13.03
CA GLU A 55 10.18 -16.64 -13.47
C GLU A 55 10.85 -16.27 -14.81
N VAL A 56 12.03 -16.84 -15.08
CA VAL A 56 12.63 -16.76 -16.42
C VAL A 56 11.91 -17.77 -17.30
N VAL A 57 11.19 -17.29 -18.31
CA VAL A 57 10.41 -18.15 -19.21
C VAL A 57 11.31 -18.87 -20.22
N GLU A 58 12.41 -18.23 -20.66
CA GLU A 58 13.43 -18.83 -21.51
C GLU A 58 14.81 -18.25 -21.17
N LYS A 59 15.80 -19.12 -21.02
CA LYS A 59 17.21 -18.72 -20.92
C LYS A 59 17.86 -19.22 -22.19
N ASP A 60 18.27 -18.32 -23.09
CA ASP A 60 19.00 -18.70 -24.29
C ASP A 60 20.25 -19.49 -23.88
N GLU A 61 20.19 -20.81 -24.04
CA GLU A 61 21.36 -21.69 -24.04
C GLU A 61 22.02 -21.54 -25.41
N THR A 62 22.71 -20.41 -25.61
CA THR A 62 23.71 -20.34 -26.69
C THR A 62 24.80 -21.35 -26.36
N GLN A 63 24.81 -22.42 -27.15
CA GLN A 63 25.87 -23.44 -27.29
C GLN A 63 27.24 -22.81 -27.60
#